data_AF-A0A8T4J1H3-F1
#
_entry.id   AF-A0A8T4J1H3-F1
#
_cell.length_a   1.000
_cell.length_b   1.000
_cell.length_c   1.000
_cell.angle_alpha   90.00
_cell.angle_beta   90.00
_cell.angle_gamma   90.00
#
_symmetry.space_group_name_H-M   'P 1'
#
loop_
_entity.id
_entity.type
_entity.pdbx_description
1 polymer ?
#
loop_
_entity_poly.entity_id
_entity_poly.type
_entity_poly.pdbx_seq_one_letter_code
_entity_poly.pdbx_strand_id
1 'polypeptide(L)'
;AELLGQAALPREAEVLGPVPLPVTAPGRPRRPGDPPAGEQWERALVRVPPGSGAALASALKTAQVARLTRREGPAVHIRVDPPDIG
;
A
#
# COMPACT_ATOMS: atom_id res chain seq x y z
N ALA A 1 8.47 1.53 2.25
CA ALA A 1 7.78 2.84 2.12
C ALA A 1 8.14 3.64 0.84
N GLU A 2 9.00 3.13 -0.05
CA GLU A 2 9.53 3.85 -1.22
C GLU A 2 8.45 4.45 -2.16
N LEU A 3 7.39 3.69 -2.46
CA LEU A 3 6.27 4.17 -3.29
C LEU A 3 5.59 5.42 -2.69
N LEU A 4 5.42 5.48 -1.38
CA LEU A 4 4.79 6.64 -0.72
C LEU A 4 5.70 7.87 -0.74
N GLY A 5 7.02 7.68 -0.66
CA GLY A 5 7.98 8.78 -0.79
C GLY A 5 8.02 9.41 -2.20
N GLN A 6 7.62 8.65 -3.22
CA GLN A 6 7.53 9.12 -4.61
C GLN A 6 6.13 9.62 -4.99
N ALA A 7 5.12 9.31 -4.19
CA ALA A 7 3.76 9.75 -4.44
C ALA A 7 3.60 11.24 -4.10
N ALA A 8 3.07 12.02 -5.03
CA ALA A 8 2.66 13.40 -4.80
C ALA A 8 1.34 13.42 -3.99
N LEU A 9 1.41 12.98 -2.73
CA LEU A 9 0.24 12.85 -1.87
C LEU A 9 -0.45 14.22 -1.65
N PRO A 10 -1.79 14.25 -1.51
CA PRO A 10 -2.50 15.45 -1.08
C PRO A 10 -1.92 15.99 0.23
N ARG A 11 -1.95 17.32 0.43
CA ARG A 11 -1.36 17.96 1.61
C ARG A 11 -1.99 17.47 2.92
N GLU A 12 -3.26 17.14 2.84
CA GLU A 12 -4.10 16.63 3.92
C GLU A 12 -3.97 15.11 4.13
N ALA A 13 -3.13 14.42 3.35
CA ALA A 13 -2.88 13.00 3.52
C ALA A 13 -2.03 12.75 4.77
N GLU A 14 -2.50 11.83 5.59
CA GLU A 14 -1.75 11.33 6.74
C GLU A 14 -1.30 9.89 6.48
N VAL A 15 0.00 9.68 6.63
CA VAL A 15 0.64 8.38 6.47
C VAL A 15 0.87 7.76 7.85
N LEU A 16 0.32 6.57 8.05
CA LEU A 16 0.45 5.77 9.27
C LEU A 16 1.27 4.51 8.96
N GLY A 17 2.37 4.30 9.70
CA GLY A 17 3.32 3.20 9.44
C GLY A 17 4.57 3.65 8.69
N PRO A 18 5.55 2.75 8.43
CA PRO A 18 5.38 1.32 8.17
C PRO A 18 5.08 0.48 9.41
N VAL A 19 4.24 -0.54 9.23
CA VAL A 19 3.89 -1.52 10.25
C VAL A 19 4.15 -2.93 9.68
N PRO A 20 4.98 -3.75 10.34
CA PRO A 20 5.19 -5.13 9.90
C PRO A 20 3.89 -5.93 10.03
N LEU A 21 3.59 -6.71 8.99
CA LEU A 21 2.49 -7.67 9.02
C LEU A 21 2.93 -8.98 9.68
N PRO A 22 2.02 -9.71 10.36
CA PRO A 22 2.33 -11.05 10.85
C PRO A 22 2.76 -11.97 9.70
N VAL A 23 3.79 -12.78 9.93
CA VAL A 23 4.23 -13.79 8.96
C VAL A 23 3.20 -14.92 8.93
N THR A 24 2.62 -15.18 7.76
CA THR A 24 1.65 -16.26 7.58
C THR A 24 2.37 -17.60 7.59
N ALA A 25 1.96 -18.50 8.49
CA ALA A 25 2.47 -19.88 8.52
C ALA A 25 2.03 -20.68 7.27
N PRO A 26 2.85 -21.63 6.80
CA PRO A 26 2.44 -22.56 5.74
C PRO A 26 1.15 -23.32 6.10
N GLY A 27 0.28 -23.55 5.11
CA GLY A 27 -0.95 -24.33 5.29
C GLY A 27 -2.18 -23.55 5.79
N ARG A 28 -2.06 -22.25 6.09
CA ARG A 28 -3.22 -21.40 6.38
C ARG A 28 -3.86 -20.87 5.08
N PRO A 29 -5.21 -20.81 4.99
CA PRO A 29 -5.88 -20.12 3.89
C PRO A 29 -5.44 -18.65 3.82
N ARG A 30 -5.04 -18.20 2.62
CA ARG A 30 -4.67 -16.80 2.35
C ARG A 30 -5.87 -16.04 1.81
N ARG A 31 -6.06 -14.81 2.29
CA ARG A 31 -6.97 -13.83 1.68
C ARG A 31 -6.27 -13.12 0.50
N PRO A 32 -7.01 -12.61 -0.49
CA PRO A 32 -6.44 -11.76 -1.52
C PRO A 32 -5.70 -10.56 -0.90
N GLY A 33 -4.42 -10.43 -1.22
CA GLY A 33 -3.55 -9.39 -0.67
C GLY A 33 -2.74 -9.80 0.56
N ASP A 34 -2.95 -10.99 1.13
CA ASP A 34 -2.10 -11.49 2.22
C ASP A 34 -0.67 -11.74 1.74
N PRO A 35 0.34 -11.51 2.59
CA PRO A 35 1.72 -11.93 2.33
C PRO A 35 1.83 -13.42 1.97
N PRO A 36 2.72 -13.81 1.06
CA PRO A 36 3.09 -15.22 0.88
C PRO A 36 3.57 -15.86 2.18
N ALA A 37 3.37 -17.18 2.28
CA ALA A 37 3.74 -17.91 3.50
C ALA A 37 5.25 -17.82 3.73
N GLY A 38 5.65 -17.51 4.97
CA GLY A 38 7.05 -17.34 5.35
C GLY A 38 7.67 -15.99 4.97
N GLU A 39 6.96 -15.10 4.26
CA GLU A 39 7.48 -13.77 3.91
C GLU A 39 7.10 -12.70 4.95
N GLN A 40 8.05 -11.83 5.28
CA GLN A 40 7.82 -10.63 6.09
C GLN A 40 7.45 -9.46 5.18
N TRP A 41 6.25 -8.93 5.36
CA TRP A 41 5.75 -7.76 4.64
C TRP A 41 5.56 -6.59 5.60
N GLU A 42 5.58 -5.38 5.06
CA GLU A 42 5.19 -4.17 5.77
C GLU A 42 3.99 -3.52 5.07
N ARG A 43 3.10 -2.91 5.86
CA ARG A 43 2.02 -2.04 5.34
C ARG A 43 2.21 -0.62 5.85
N ALA A 44 1.70 0.32 5.07
CA ALA A 44 1.41 1.67 5.54
C ALA A 44 -0.05 1.98 5.19
N LEU A 45 -0.73 2.70 6.06
CA LEU A 45 -2.08 3.20 5.81
C LEU A 45 -1.99 4.67 5.45
N VAL A 46 -2.75 5.09 4.45
CA VAL A 46 -2.85 6.50 4.07
C VAL A 46 -4.30 6.90 4.20
N ARG A 47 -4.58 7.92 5.01
CA ARG A 47 -5.93 8.48 5.17
C ARG A 47 -5.97 9.91 4.64
N VAL A 48 -7.11 10.28 4.09
CA VAL A 48 -7.44 11.64 3.66
C VAL A 48 -8.84 12.01 4.16
N PRO A 49 -9.15 13.31 4.33
CA PRO A 49 -10.52 13.75 4.59
C PRO A 49 -11.49 13.30 3.49
N PRO A 50 -12.79 13.16 3.81
CA PRO A 50 -13.83 12.96 2.81
C PRO A 50 -13.76 14.01 1.69
N GLY A 51 -13.90 13.59 0.44
CA GLY A 51 -13.77 14.45 -0.74
C GLY A 51 -12.38 14.46 -1.37
N SER A 52 -11.32 14.09 -0.65
CA SER A 52 -9.94 14.04 -1.18
C SER A 52 -9.52 12.68 -1.75
N GLY A 53 -10.40 11.67 -1.73
CA GLY A 53 -10.08 10.30 -2.16
C GLY A 53 -9.63 10.19 -3.62
N ALA A 54 -10.21 10.96 -4.53
CA ALA A 54 -9.82 10.97 -5.94
C ALA A 54 -8.39 11.50 -6.14
N ALA A 55 -7.99 12.51 -5.37
CA ALA A 55 -6.63 13.05 -5.41
C ALA A 55 -5.62 12.03 -4.90
N LEU A 56 -5.93 11.34 -3.80
CA LEU A 56 -5.10 10.25 -3.27
C LEU A 56 -4.95 9.11 -4.29
N ALA A 57 -6.05 8.64 -4.88
CA ALA A 57 -6.02 7.57 -5.86
C ALA A 57 -5.18 7.94 -7.10
N SER A 58 -5.30 9.18 -7.58
CA SER A 58 -4.52 9.70 -8.71
C SER A 58 -3.02 9.76 -8.40
N ALA A 59 -2.65 10.23 -7.20
CA ALA A 59 -1.27 10.31 -6.74
C ALA A 59 -0.63 8.91 -6.66
N LEU A 60 -1.33 7.95 -6.04
CA LEU A 60 -0.87 6.57 -5.91
C LEU A 60 -0.73 5.87 -7.26
N LYS A 61 -1.69 6.07 -8.18
CA LYS A 61 -1.63 5.52 -9.54
C LYS A 61 -0.44 6.06 -10.30
N THR A 62 -0.20 7.37 -10.23
CA THR A 62 0.95 8.01 -10.89
C THR A 62 2.27 7.43 -10.37
N ALA A 63 2.43 7.31 -9.05
CA ALA A 63 3.61 6.71 -8.44
C ALA A 63 3.80 5.25 -8.86
N GLN A 64 2.73 4.45 -8.86
CA GLN A 64 2.77 3.04 -9.26
C GLN A 64 3.19 2.87 -10.72
N VAL A 65 2.62 3.67 -11.64
CA VAL A 65 2.99 3.64 -13.07
C VAL A 65 4.46 4.02 -13.24
N ALA A 66 4.92 5.07 -12.57
CA ALA A 66 6.30 5.51 -12.65
C ALA A 66 7.29 4.45 -12.15
N ARG A 67 6.91 3.68 -11.12
CA ARG A 67 7.72 2.59 -10.58
C ARG A 67 7.76 1.38 -11.51
N LEU A 68 6.63 1.05 -12.12
CA LEU A 68 6.53 -0.04 -13.10
C LEU A 68 7.35 0.25 -14.36
N THR A 69 7.32 1.48 -14.87
CA THR A 69 8.12 1.86 -16.05
C THR A 69 9.62 1.79 -15.77
N ARG A 70 10.06 2.08 -14.54
CA ARG A 70 11.46 1.97 -14.11
C ARG A 70 11.87 0.57 -13.65
N ARG A 71 10.93 -0.38 -13.52
CA ARG A 71 11.17 -1.72 -12.90
C ARG A 71 11.81 -1.62 -11.51
N GLU A 72 11.38 -0.63 -10.76
CA GLU A 72 11.98 -0.27 -9.49
C GLU A 72 11.38 -1.11 -8.35
N GLY A 73 12.24 -1.80 -7.60
CA GLY A 73 11.95 -2.58 -6.38
C GLY A 73 10.88 -3.69 -6.46
N PRO A 74 10.56 -4.35 -5.33
CA PRO A 74 9.60 -5.46 -5.29
C PRO A 74 8.16 -4.97 -5.55
N ALA A 75 7.28 -5.85 -6.04
CA ALA A 75 5.89 -5.50 -6.31
C ALA A 75 5.17 -4.93 -5.07
N VAL A 76 4.38 -3.87 -5.26
CA VAL A 76 3.61 -3.22 -4.18
C VAL A 76 2.12 -3.49 -4.38
N HIS A 77 1.42 -3.81 -3.30
CA HIS A 77 -0.03 -3.98 -3.29
C HIS A 77 -0.70 -2.72 -2.72
N ILE A 78 -1.68 -2.19 -3.45
CA ILE A 78 -2.47 -1.02 -3.05
C ILE A 78 -3.93 -1.46 -2.88
N ARG A 79 -4.52 -1.17 -1.72
CA ARG A 79 -5.93 -1.40 -1.41
C ARG A 79 -6.58 -0.06 -1.08
N VAL A 80 -7.67 0.27 -1.77
CA VAL A 80 -8.45 1.50 -1.56
C VAL A 80 -9.75 1.13 -0.90
N ASP A 81 -10.13 1.86 0.16
CA ASP A 81 -11.32 1.64 0.98
C ASP A 81 -11.62 0.16 1.28
N PRO A 82 -10.62 -0.60 1.76
CA PRO A 82 -10.86 -2.01 2.00
C PRO A 82 -11.85 -2.18 3.16
N PRO A 83 -12.72 -3.21 3.13
CA PRO A 83 -13.65 -3.50 4.22
C PRO A 83 -12.94 -3.87 5.54
N ASP A 84 -11.65 -4.19 5.45
CA ASP A 84 -10.75 -4.55 6.54
C ASP A 84 -9.31 -4.13 6.18
N ILE A 85 -8.61 -3.46 7.11
CA ILE A 85 -7.26 -2.90 6.92
C ILE A 85 -6.13 -3.84 7.40
N GLY A 86 -6.45 -5.06 7.81
CA GLY A 86 -5.54 -5.98 8.46
C GLY A 86 -6.19 -7.22 9.05
#